data_AF-A0A504YUU8-F1
#
_entry.id   AF-A0A504YUU8-F1
#
_cell.length_a   1.000
_cell.length_b   1.000
_cell.length_c   1.000
_cell.angle_alpha   90.00
_cell.angle_beta   90.00
_cell.angle_gamma   90.00
#
_symmetry.space_group_name_H-M   'P 1'
#
loop_
_entity.id
_entity.type
_entity.pdbx_description
1 polymer ?
#
loop_
_entity_poly.entity_id
_entity_poly.type
_entity_poly.pdbx_seq_one_letter_code
_entity_poly.pdbx_strand_id
1 'polypeptide(L)'
;MSLPFVSLNNNDCQSPLVFEGLLNGREAKLLIDTGASCSVINSSLTKVTHSVPLNGRLMAANGTVMPILGQVAGSVGIWRCTIPHQFLCADVAWGAIQGMDFLRAHRIVIDFDRQLLVVNE
;
A
#
# COMPACT_ATOMS: atom_id res chain seq x y z
N MET A 1 -1.65 16.04 -20.92
CA MET A 1 -2.32 15.81 -19.62
C MET A 1 -1.24 15.56 -18.58
N SER A 2 -1.36 16.15 -17.40
CA SER A 2 -0.43 15.89 -16.28
C SER A 2 -0.77 14.55 -15.63
N LEU A 3 0.21 13.69 -15.41
CA LEU A 3 0.02 12.43 -14.68
C LEU A 3 -0.31 12.71 -13.20
N PRO A 4 -1.12 11.88 -12.53
CA PRO A 4 -1.35 11.97 -11.10
C PRO A 4 -0.04 11.72 -10.33
N PHE A 5 0.25 12.56 -9.35
CA PHE A 5 1.43 12.41 -8.49
C PHE A 5 1.15 12.80 -7.04
N VAL A 6 1.99 12.30 -6.12
CA VAL A 6 2.07 12.74 -4.73
C VAL A 6 3.51 13.12 -4.40
N SER A 7 3.68 14.22 -3.64
CA SER A 7 4.99 14.60 -3.11
C SER A 7 5.36 13.67 -1.97
N LEU A 8 6.59 13.17 -2.02
CA LEU A 8 7.21 12.42 -0.96
C LEU A 8 7.84 13.43 -0.01
N ASN A 9 7.59 13.29 1.29
CA ASN A 9 8.24 14.10 2.32
C ASN A 9 9.41 13.32 2.94
N ASN A 10 10.33 12.84 2.10
CA ASN A 10 11.47 12.02 2.53
C ASN A 10 12.76 12.85 2.52
N ASN A 11 12.88 13.74 3.52
CA ASN A 11 14.06 14.58 3.67
C ASN A 11 15.29 13.85 4.26
N ASP A 12 15.14 12.59 4.67
CA ASP A 12 16.21 11.77 5.25
C ASP A 12 16.25 10.38 4.61
N CYS A 13 17.46 9.90 4.29
CA CYS A 13 17.71 8.63 3.59
C CYS A 13 17.26 7.40 4.41
N GLN A 14 17.05 7.57 5.71
CA GLN A 14 16.60 6.50 6.60
C GLN A 14 15.07 6.44 6.76
N SER A 15 14.34 7.43 6.26
CA SER A 15 12.89 7.48 6.41
C SER A 15 12.20 6.48 5.47
N PRO A 16 11.18 5.75 5.96
CA PRO A 16 10.39 4.88 5.09
C PRO A 16 9.70 5.70 4.01
N LEU A 17 9.50 5.10 2.83
CA LEU A 17 8.78 5.76 1.74
C LEU A 17 7.28 5.72 2.02
N VAL A 18 6.74 6.82 2.55
CA VAL A 18 5.34 6.92 2.97
C VAL A 18 4.69 8.11 2.29
N PHE A 19 3.42 7.97 1.93
CA PHE A 19 2.59 9.11 1.57
C PHE A 19 1.30 9.12 2.40
N GLU A 20 0.79 10.32 2.64
CA GLU A 20 -0.53 10.53 3.24
C GLU A 20 -1.57 10.55 2.12
N GLY A 21 -2.53 9.64 2.17
CA GLY A 21 -3.55 9.49 1.15
C GLY A 21 -4.84 8.95 1.75
N LEU A 22 -5.78 8.57 0.87
CA LEU A 22 -7.03 7.95 1.31
C LEU A 22 -6.94 6.45 1.14
N LEU A 23 -7.40 5.71 2.14
CA LEU A 23 -7.64 4.27 2.08
C LEU A 23 -9.12 4.03 2.33
N ASN A 24 -9.85 3.53 1.32
CA ASN A 24 -11.31 3.40 1.37
C ASN A 24 -12.01 4.71 1.77
N GLY A 25 -11.49 5.85 1.29
CA GLY A 25 -12.01 7.18 1.58
C GLY A 25 -11.64 7.76 2.95
N ARG A 26 -10.79 7.08 3.74
CA ARG A 26 -10.30 7.56 5.04
C ARG A 26 -8.83 7.94 4.96
N GLU A 27 -8.44 9.04 5.60
CA GLU A 27 -7.02 9.42 5.67
C GLU A 27 -6.18 8.32 6.35
N ALA A 28 -5.06 7.98 5.72
CA ALA A 28 -4.16 6.95 6.20
C ALA A 28 -2.72 7.22 5.73
N LYS A 29 -1.76 6.77 6.53
CA LYS A 29 -0.36 6.67 6.13
C LYS A 29 -0.13 5.36 5.38
N LEU A 30 0.33 5.48 4.14
CA LEU A 30 0.48 4.37 3.21
C LEU A 30 1.97 4.17 2.91
N LEU A 31 2.50 3.01 3.31
CA LEU A 31 3.88 2.63 3.03
C LEU A 31 3.99 2.16 1.58
N ILE A 32 4.99 2.65 0.86
CA ILE A 32 5.45 2.09 -0.41
C ILE A 32 6.57 1.11 -0.11
N ASP A 33 6.37 -0.17 -0.42
CA ASP A 33 7.31 -1.22 -0.06
C ASP A 33 7.62 -2.11 -1.26
N THR A 34 8.76 -1.85 -1.90
CA THR A 34 9.26 -2.68 -3.00
C THR A 34 9.78 -4.04 -2.53
N GLY A 35 9.98 -4.23 -1.22
CA GLY A 35 10.31 -5.50 -0.59
C GLY A 35 9.09 -6.38 -0.31
N ALA A 36 7.88 -5.83 -0.36
CA ALA A 36 6.65 -6.59 -0.20
C ALA A 36 6.15 -7.14 -1.56
N SER A 37 5.85 -8.43 -1.62
CA SER A 37 5.30 -9.05 -2.84
C SER A 37 3.82 -8.71 -3.07
N CYS A 38 3.08 -8.44 -2.00
CA CYS A 38 1.64 -8.21 -1.99
C CYS A 38 1.28 -7.00 -1.14
N SER A 39 0.14 -6.38 -1.45
CA SER A 39 -0.36 -5.24 -0.72
C SER A 39 -1.18 -5.68 0.48
N VAL A 40 -0.94 -5.02 1.62
CA VAL A 40 -1.50 -5.41 2.93
C VAL A 40 -2.23 -4.24 3.55
N ILE A 41 -3.48 -4.42 3.95
CA ILE A 41 -4.26 -3.44 4.70
C ILE A 41 -4.27 -3.80 6.18
N ASN A 42 -4.20 -2.76 7.02
CA ASN A 42 -4.32 -2.89 8.46
C ASN A 42 -5.71 -3.38 8.85
N SER A 43 -5.76 -4.41 9.69
CA SER A 43 -7.00 -4.98 10.22
C SER A 43 -7.88 -3.97 10.97
N SER A 44 -7.29 -2.95 11.60
CA SER A 44 -8.04 -1.92 12.32
C SER A 44 -8.83 -0.98 11.41
N LEU A 45 -8.48 -0.91 10.12
CA LEU A 45 -9.07 0.01 9.15
C LEU A 45 -10.13 -0.65 8.26
N THR A 46 -10.33 -1.96 8.38
CA THR A 46 -11.26 -2.69 7.52
C THR A 46 -11.93 -3.85 8.24
N LYS A 47 -13.18 -4.12 7.90
CA LYS A 47 -13.83 -5.38 8.25
C LYS A 47 -13.58 -6.35 7.12
N VAL A 48 -12.94 -7.48 7.40
CA VAL A 48 -12.73 -8.55 6.42
C VAL A 48 -14.10 -9.00 5.89
N THR A 49 -14.34 -8.76 4.60
CA THR A 49 -15.62 -9.10 3.94
C THR A 49 -15.63 -10.53 3.41
N HIS A 50 -14.45 -11.09 3.12
CA HIS A 50 -14.31 -12.48 2.68
C HIS A 50 -13.22 -13.20 3.48
N SER A 51 -13.64 -14.15 4.31
CA SER A 51 -12.77 -15.17 4.88
C SER A 51 -12.51 -16.25 3.83
N VAL A 52 -11.85 -15.89 2.72
CA VAL A 52 -11.30 -16.93 1.87
C VAL A 52 -10.22 -17.63 2.71
N PRO A 53 -10.25 -18.97 2.86
CA PRO A 53 -9.15 -19.68 3.46
C PRO A 53 -7.93 -19.49 2.56
N LEU A 54 -7.13 -18.47 2.87
CA LEU A 54 -5.79 -18.37 2.34
C LEU A 54 -4.97 -19.39 3.10
N ASN A 55 -4.60 -20.46 2.42
CA ASN A 55 -3.51 -21.35 2.87
C ASN A 55 -2.14 -20.65 2.85
N GLY A 56 -2.11 -19.33 2.68
CA GLY A 56 -0.93 -18.49 2.63
C GLY A 56 -0.55 -17.95 4.01
N ARG A 57 0.69 -17.50 4.11
CA ARG A 57 1.21 -16.79 5.28
C ARG A 57 1.96 -15.57 4.77
N LEU A 58 1.87 -14.47 5.50
CA LEU A 58 2.78 -13.36 5.27
C LEU A 58 4.08 -13.65 6.01
N MET A 59 5.21 -13.36 5.38
CA MET A 59 6.53 -13.44 6.02
C MET A 59 7.17 -12.06 5.93
N ALA A 60 7.43 -11.47 7.09
CA ALA A 60 8.16 -10.22 7.18
C ALA A 60 9.64 -10.44 6.89
N ALA A 61 10.38 -9.37 6.62
CA ALA A 61 11.81 -9.43 6.27
C ALA A 61 12.68 -10.07 7.36
N ASN A 62 12.27 -10.01 8.63
CA ASN A 62 12.95 -10.66 9.76
C ASN A 62 12.58 -12.15 9.93
N GLY A 63 11.82 -12.73 8.99
CA GLY A 63 11.35 -14.11 9.06
C GLY A 63 10.10 -14.32 9.92
N THR A 64 9.58 -13.27 10.57
CA THR A 64 8.33 -13.38 11.35
C THR A 64 7.18 -13.73 10.43
N VAL A 65 6.48 -14.81 10.79
CA VAL A 65 5.27 -15.24 10.11
C VAL A 65 4.07 -14.51 10.68
N MET A 66 3.32 -13.82 9.83
CA MET A 66 2.12 -13.07 10.21
C MET A 66 0.86 -13.78 9.68
N PRO A 67 -0.19 -13.90 10.50
CA PRO A 67 -1.46 -14.47 10.08
C PRO A 67 -2.14 -13.55 9.07
N ILE A 68 -2.68 -14.14 8.00
CA ILE A 68 -3.59 -13.45 7.10
C ILE A 68 -5.00 -13.58 7.67
N LEU A 69 -5.61 -12.46 8.01
CA LEU A 69 -6.97 -12.41 8.58
C LEU A 69 -8.05 -12.52 7.50
N GLY A 70 -7.69 -12.23 6.24
CA GLY A 70 -8.52 -12.44 5.07
C GLY A 70 -8.09 -11.58 3.89
N GLN A 71 -9.01 -11.39 2.94
CA GLN A 71 -8.85 -10.52 1.78
C GLN A 71 -9.95 -9.46 1.74
N VAL A 72 -9.63 -8.29 1.22
CA VAL A 72 -10.60 -7.22 1.03
C VAL A 72 -10.33 -6.43 -0.24
N ALA A 73 -11.40 -6.16 -0.98
CA ALA A 73 -11.42 -5.18 -2.04
C ALA A 73 -11.38 -3.79 -1.41
N GLY A 74 -10.39 -2.97 -1.76
CA GLY A 74 -10.27 -1.61 -1.28
C GLY A 74 -9.92 -0.63 -2.39
N SER A 75 -9.68 0.61 -2.00
CA SER A 75 -9.17 1.63 -2.89
C SER A 75 -8.17 2.55 -2.21
N VAL A 76 -7.19 2.99 -3.00
CA VAL A 76 -6.17 3.96 -2.61
C VAL A 76 -6.42 5.26 -3.35
N GLY A 77 -6.69 6.32 -2.60
CA GLY A 77 -6.79 7.68 -3.11
C GLY A 77 -5.41 8.33 -3.15
N ILE A 78 -4.96 8.63 -4.36
CA ILE A 78 -3.76 9.41 -4.64
C ILE A 78 -4.21 10.65 -5.40
N TRP A 79 -4.13 11.82 -4.75
CA TRP A 79 -4.62 13.07 -5.32
C TRP A 79 -6.12 12.98 -5.73
N ARG A 80 -6.49 13.26 -6.98
CA ARG A 80 -7.86 13.09 -7.53
C ARG A 80 -8.10 11.71 -8.16
N CYS A 81 -7.19 10.76 -8.00
CA CYS A 81 -7.34 9.41 -8.51
C CYS A 81 -7.68 8.45 -7.38
N THR A 82 -8.68 7.61 -7.60
CA THR A 82 -9.05 6.52 -6.70
C THR A 82 -8.77 5.21 -7.40
N ILE A 83 -7.81 4.46 -6.88
CA ILE A 83 -7.27 3.26 -7.52
C ILE A 83 -7.82 2.03 -6.77
N PRO A 84 -8.69 1.21 -7.37
CA PRO A 84 -9.16 -0.02 -6.75
C PRO A 84 -8.05 -1.07 -6.73
N HIS A 85 -7.90 -1.78 -5.61
CA HIS A 85 -6.92 -2.86 -5.47
C HIS A 85 -7.38 -3.93 -4.47
N GLN A 86 -6.88 -5.15 -4.60
CA GLN A 86 -7.12 -6.23 -3.64
C GLN A 86 -6.01 -6.24 -2.58
N PHE A 87 -6.40 -6.32 -1.31
CA PHE A 87 -5.45 -6.34 -0.20
C PHE A 87 -5.58 -7.63 0.60
N LEU A 88 -4.44 -8.13 1.08
CA LEU A 88 -4.43 -9.04 2.23
C LEU A 88 -4.67 -8.23 3.50
N CYS A 89 -5.45 -8.76 4.43
CA CYS A 89 -5.69 -8.12 5.72
C CYS A 89 -4.77 -8.74 6.78
N ALA A 90 -3.98 -7.91 7.48
CA ALA A 90 -3.13 -8.33 8.59
C ALA A 90 -2.80 -7.17 9.54
N ASP A 91 -2.25 -7.49 10.71
CA ASP A 91 -1.85 -6.51 11.72
C ASP A 91 -0.48 -5.90 11.38
N VAL A 92 -0.49 -4.81 10.62
CA VAL A 92 0.70 -4.05 10.22
C VAL A 92 0.77 -2.69 10.93
N ALA A 93 1.92 -2.02 10.96
CA ALA A 93 2.07 -0.72 11.62
C ALA A 93 1.48 0.46 10.83
N TRP A 94 1.36 0.30 9.51
CA TRP A 94 0.85 1.33 8.59
C TRP A 94 -0.64 1.14 8.33
N GLY A 95 -1.31 2.14 7.74
CA GLY A 95 -2.70 1.97 7.34
C GLY A 95 -2.83 0.94 6.21
N ALA A 96 -1.90 0.98 5.26
CA ALA A 96 -1.63 -0.11 4.34
C ALA A 96 -0.19 -0.08 3.84
N ILE A 97 0.26 -1.21 3.33
CA ILE A 97 1.51 -1.41 2.60
C ILE A 97 1.13 -1.62 1.13
N GLN A 98 1.67 -0.77 0.25
CA GLN A 98 1.57 -0.91 -1.20
C GLN A 98 2.77 -1.74 -1.67
N GLY A 99 2.50 -3.02 -1.88
CA GLY A 99 3.50 -3.98 -2.35
C GLY A 99 3.67 -3.94 -3.87
N MET A 100 4.56 -4.80 -4.35
CA MET A 100 4.89 -4.88 -5.77
C MET A 100 3.72 -5.26 -6.68
N ASP A 101 2.66 -5.89 -6.17
CA ASP A 101 1.42 -6.13 -6.89
C ASP A 101 0.69 -4.83 -7.25
N PHE A 102 0.51 -3.91 -6.29
CA PHE A 102 -0.06 -2.59 -6.53
C PHE A 102 0.86 -1.74 -7.41
N LEU A 103 2.17 -1.71 -7.08
CA LEU A 103 3.14 -0.89 -7.80
C LEU A 103 3.23 -1.28 -9.27
N ARG A 104 3.20 -2.58 -9.60
CA ARG A 104 3.22 -3.05 -10.98
C ARG A 104 1.87 -2.87 -11.68
N ALA A 105 0.76 -3.19 -11.01
CA ALA A 105 -0.58 -3.08 -11.59
C ALA A 105 -0.91 -1.63 -12.01
N HIS A 106 -0.41 -0.65 -11.26
CA HIS A 106 -0.66 0.77 -11.50
C HIS A 106 0.57 1.53 -12.02
N ARG A 107 1.59 0.78 -12.49
CA ARG A 107 2.79 1.29 -13.18
C ARG A 107 3.42 2.47 -12.41
N ILE A 108 3.51 2.33 -11.09
CA ILE A 108 3.99 3.37 -10.20
C ILE A 108 5.46 3.67 -10.51
N VAL A 109 5.79 4.94 -10.64
CA VAL A 109 7.17 5.45 -10.76
C VAL A 109 7.52 6.17 -9.46
N ILE A 110 8.63 5.76 -8.85
CA ILE A 110 9.22 6.42 -7.69
C ILE A 110 10.38 7.26 -8.20
N ASP A 111 10.24 8.58 -8.11
CA ASP A 111 11.24 9.56 -8.53
C ASP A 111 11.87 10.19 -7.27
N PHE A 112 13.05 9.71 -6.91
CA PHE A 112 13.78 10.21 -5.73
C PHE A 112 14.42 11.58 -5.95
N ASP A 113 14.74 11.95 -7.20
CA ASP A 113 15.33 13.25 -7.50
C ASP A 113 14.28 14.35 -7.33
N ARG A 114 13.05 14.09 -7.79
CA ARG A 114 11.93 15.02 -7.68
C ARG A 114 11.14 14.86 -6.39
N GLN A 115 11.41 13.82 -5.60
CA GLN A 115 10.63 13.44 -4.43
C GLN A 115 9.14 13.25 -4.78
N LEU A 116 8.85 12.49 -5.84
CA LEU A 116 7.50 12.25 -6.33
C LEU A 116 7.21 10.76 -6.47
N LEU A 117 5.96 10.39 -6.21
CA LEU A 117 5.39 9.13 -6.68
C LEU A 117 4.35 9.43 -7.74
N VAL A 118 4.53 8.84 -8.92
CA VAL A 118 3.71 9.09 -10.11
C VAL A 118 2.94 7.83 -10.47
N VAL A 119 1.64 7.99 -10.72
CA VAL A 119 0.79 6.94 -11.29
C VAL A 119 0.83 7.09 -12.80
N ASN A 120 1.40 6.10 -13.50
CA ASN A 120 1.52 6.14 -14.95
C ASN A 120 0.36 5.35 -15.57
N GLU A 121 -0.61 6.04 -16.17
CA GLU A 121 -1.74 5.39 -16.85
C GLU A 121 -1.30 4.59 -18.10
#